data_AF-A0A5A5T9V5-F1
#
_entry.id   AF-A0A5A5T9V5-F1
#
_cell.length_a   1.000
_cell.length_b   1.000
_cell.length_c   1.000
_cell.angle_alpha   90.00
_cell.angle_beta   90.00
_cell.angle_gamma   90.00
#
_symmetry.space_group_name_H-M   'P 1'
#
loop_
_entity.id
_entity.type
_entity.pdbx_description
1 polymer ?
#
loop_
_entity_poly.entity_id
_entity_poly.type
_entity_poly.pdbx_seq_one_letter_code
_entity_poly.pdbx_strand_id
1 'polypeptide(L)' 'MDAIVGRYRARMEESGLVLRHSSGINFDLTPDETLGLFDFIHAYRQTLQALQEHDERETEPRLPRIVLEGDEKAKEKHPS' A
#
# COMPACT_ATOMS: atom_id res chain seq x y z
N MET A 1 -11.31 -24.11 -7.03
CA MET A 1 -11.46 -23.02 -6.03
C MET A 1 -11.52 -21.71 -6.78
N ASP A 2 -12.46 -20.84 -6.45
CA ASP A 2 -12.63 -19.56 -7.13
C ASP A 2 -12.10 -18.42 -6.26
N ALA A 3 -11.40 -17.47 -6.88
CA ALA A 3 -10.84 -16.30 -6.24
C ALA A 3 -10.99 -15.06 -7.14
N ILE A 4 -10.63 -13.89 -6.62
CA ILE A 4 -10.57 -12.66 -7.40
C ILE A 4 -9.13 -12.13 -7.33
N VAL A 5 -8.54 -11.90 -8.51
CA VAL A 5 -7.22 -11.27 -8.65
C VAL A 5 -7.43 -9.94 -9.38
N GLY A 6 -7.42 -8.85 -8.61
CA GLY A 6 -7.75 -7.51 -9.13
C GLY A 6 -9.18 -7.47 -9.69
N ARG A 7 -9.29 -7.37 -11.03
CA ARG A 7 -10.58 -7.34 -11.76
C ARG A 7 -10.93 -8.66 -12.44
N TYR A 8 -10.09 -9.68 -12.29
CA TYR A 8 -10.27 -10.98 -12.91
C TYR A 8 -10.83 -11.98 -11.89
N ARG A 9 -11.81 -12.78 -12.32
CA ARG A 9 -12.18 -14.00 -11.61
C ARG A 9 -11.13 -15.07 -11.93
N ALA A 10 -10.52 -15.61 -10.91
CA ALA A 10 -9.52 -16.66 -11.01
C ALA A 10 -10.15 -17.99 -10.63
N ARG A 11 -9.88 -19.03 -11.43
CA ARG A 11 -10.31 -20.40 -11.16
C ARG A 11 -9.17 -21.35 -11.41
N MET A 12 -8.87 -22.18 -10.42
CA MET A 12 -7.91 -23.27 -10.57
C MET A 12 -8.60 -24.48 -11.22
N GLU A 13 -8.00 -25.00 -12.28
CA GLU A 13 -8.40 -26.20 -13.02
C GLU A 13 -7.22 -27.18 -13.09
N GLU A 14 -7.45 -28.41 -13.58
CA GLU A 14 -6.37 -29.42 -13.68
C GLU A 14 -5.26 -28.99 -14.65
N SER A 15 -5.60 -28.21 -15.67
CA SER A 15 -4.65 -27.70 -16.67
C SER A 15 -3.93 -26.42 -16.24
N GLY A 16 -4.29 -25.81 -15.10
CA GLY A 16 -3.67 -24.57 -14.61
C GLY A 16 -4.70 -23.54 -14.13
N LEU A 17 -4.41 -22.26 -14.34
CA LEU A 17 -5.20 -21.13 -13.83
C LEU A 17 -5.93 -20.41 -14.95
N VAL A 18 -7.24 -20.27 -14.81
CA VAL A 18 -8.08 -19.47 -15.70
C VAL A 18 -8.36 -18.12 -15.07
N LEU A 19 -8.03 -17.03 -15.78
CA LEU A 19 -8.36 -15.66 -15.40
C LEU A 19 -9.39 -15.07 -16.35
N ARG A 20 -10.58 -14.73 -15.83
CA ARG A 20 -11.70 -14.20 -16.61
C ARG A 20 -12.04 -12.77 -16.25
N HIS A 21 -11.97 -11.88 -17.22
CA HIS A 21 -12.45 -10.50 -17.10
C HIS A 21 -13.95 -10.39 -17.39
N SER A 22 -14.61 -9.40 -16.82
CA SER A 22 -16.04 -9.12 -17.07
C SER A 22 -16.34 -8.71 -18.52
N SER A 23 -15.36 -8.17 -19.24
CA SER A 23 -15.49 -7.83 -20.67
C SER A 23 -15.40 -9.03 -21.61
N GLY A 24 -15.17 -10.24 -21.08
CA GLY A 24 -15.06 -11.47 -21.87
C GLY A 24 -13.65 -11.88 -22.27
N ILE A 25 -12.61 -11.15 -21.84
CA ILE A 25 -11.21 -11.56 -22.02
C ILE A 25 -10.90 -12.68 -21.04
N ASN A 26 -10.28 -13.76 -21.53
CA ASN A 26 -9.84 -14.89 -20.72
C ASN A 26 -8.36 -15.15 -20.97
N PHE A 27 -7.65 -15.54 -19.91
CA PHE A 27 -6.30 -16.08 -19.98
C PHE A 27 -6.29 -17.46 -19.37
N ASP A 28 -5.86 -18.44 -20.15
CA ASP A 28 -5.66 -19.80 -19.71
C ASP A 28 -4.17 -20.01 -19.49
N LEU A 29 -3.75 -19.98 -18.23
CA LEU A 29 -2.36 -20.11 -17.85
C LEU A 29 -2.06 -21.58 -17.56
N THR A 30 -0.97 -22.06 -18.13
CA THR A 30 -0.38 -23.34 -17.76
C THR A 30 0.09 -23.33 -16.30
N PRO A 31 0.40 -24.49 -15.70
CA PRO A 31 0.92 -24.53 -14.33
C PRO A 31 2.20 -23.72 -14.15
N ASP A 32 3.11 -23.78 -15.13
CA ASP A 32 4.38 -23.03 -15.10
C ASP A 32 4.16 -21.51 -15.17
N GLU A 33 3.26 -21.04 -16.04
CA GLU A 33 2.89 -19.63 -16.11
C GLU A 33 2.16 -19.16 -14.85
N THR A 34 1.35 -20.04 -14.24
CA THR A 34 0.68 -19.77 -12.97
C THR A 34 1.67 -19.54 -11.84
N LEU A 35 2.71 -20.38 -11.76
CA LEU A 35 3.80 -20.20 -10.80
C LEU A 35 4.58 -18.92 -11.09
N GLY A 36 4.87 -18.63 -12.36
CA GLY A 36 5.52 -17.37 -12.75
C GLY A 36 4.71 -16.13 -12.36
N LEU A 37 3.39 -16.17 -12.51
CA LEU A 37 2.49 -15.10 -12.06
C LEU A 37 2.52 -14.95 -10.54
N PHE A 38 2.53 -16.07 -9.80
CA PHE A 38 2.63 -16.06 -8.34
C PHE A 38 3.94 -15.39 -7.88
N ASP A 39 5.07 -15.79 -8.46
CA ASP A 39 6.38 -15.23 -8.15
C ASP A 39 6.44 -13.73 -8.45
N PHE A 40 5.89 -13.32 -9.59
CA PHE A 40 5.80 -11.91 -9.96
C PHE A 40 4.99 -11.10 -8.93
N ILE A 41 3.80 -11.58 -8.55
CA ILE A 41 2.95 -10.90 -7.56
C ILE A 41 3.68 -10.81 -6.21
N HIS A 42 4.38 -11.87 -5.82
CA HIS A 42 5.15 -11.89 -4.57
C HIS A 42 6.28 -10.86 -4.57
N ALA A 43 7.13 -10.86 -5.61
CA ALA A 43 8.22 -9.91 -5.75
C ALA A 43 7.73 -8.46 -5.80
N TYR A 44 6.61 -8.22 -6.48
CA TYR A 44 6.00 -6.89 -6.56
C TYR A 44 5.50 -6.41 -5.20
N ARG A 45 4.85 -7.28 -4.42
CA ARG A 45 4.40 -6.95 -3.05
C ARG A 45 5.58 -6.60 -2.14
N GLN A 46 6.66 -7.36 -2.19
CA GLN A 46 7.87 -7.07 -1.41
C GLN A 46 8.46 -5.71 -1.78
N THR A 47 8.50 -5.40 -3.08
CA THR A 47 8.97 -4.10 -3.57
C THR A 47 8.09 -2.96 -3.04
N LEU A 48 6.76 -3.10 -3.09
CA LEU A 48 5.84 -2.09 -2.57
C LEU A 48 6.00 -1.87 -1.05
N GLN A 49 6.20 -2.94 -0.29
CA GLN A 49 6.44 -2.84 1.15
C GLN A 49 7.75 -2.10 1.45
N ALA A 50 8.83 -2.42 0.73
CA ALA A 50 10.10 -1.74 0.88
C ALA A 50 10.02 -0.24 0.54
N LEU A 51 9.22 0.13 -0.48
CA LEU A 51 8.96 1.52 -0.82
C LEU A 51 8.17 2.24 0.29
N GLN A 52 7.14 1.60 0.85
CA GLN A 52 6.36 2.17 1.95
C GLN A 52 7.23 2.38 3.21
N GLU A 53 8.07 1.41 3.56
CA GLU A 53 9.01 1.55 4.69
C GLU A 53 10.05 2.67 4.46
N HIS A 54 10.40 2.94 3.19
CA HIS A 54 11.27 4.05 2.84
C HIS A 54 10.57 5.41 2.99
N ASP A 55 9.34 5.53 2.49
CA ASP A 55 8.53 6.76 2.60
C ASP A 55 8.15 7.10 4.05
N GLU A 56 7.87 6.09 4.89
CA GLU A 56 7.61 6.26 6.32
C GLU A 56 8.84 6.76 7.08
N ARG A 57 10.07 6.43 6.63
CA ARG A 57 11.31 6.96 7.22
C ARG A 57 11.58 8.40 6.82
N GLU A 58 11.18 8.84 5.63
CA GLU A 58 11.36 10.21 5.16
C GLU A 58 10.39 11.21 5.84
N THR A 59 9.28 10.72 6.37
CA THR A 59 8.26 11.53 7.05
C THR A 59 8.36 11.52 8.58
N GLU A 60 9.47 11.08 9.18
CA GLU A 60 9.73 11.32 10.61
C GLU A 60 10.02 12.81 10.86
N PRO A 61 9.12 13.59 11.48
CA PRO A 61 9.44 14.94 11.89
C PRO A 61 10.15 14.82 13.24
N ARG A 62 11.46 14.55 13.26
CA ARG A 62 12.29 14.72 14.47
C ARG A 62 12.55 16.20 14.77
N LEU A 63 11.55 17.06 14.58
CA LEU A 63 11.63 18.46 14.98
C LEU A 63 11.26 18.52 16.47
N PRO A 64 12.20 18.86 17.36
CA PRO A 64 11.86 19.08 18.76
C PRO A 64 10.79 20.17 18.84
N ARG A 65 9.65 19.83 19.44
CA ARG A 65 8.53 20.74 19.66
C ARG A 65 8.99 21.86 20.59
N ILE A 66 9.20 23.06 20.06
CA ILE A 66 9.40 24.26 20.87
C ILE A 66 8.02 24.68 21.39
N VAL A 67 7.77 24.49 22.68
CA VAL A 67 6.61 25.05 23.36
C VAL A 67 6.98 26.46 23.79
N LEU A 68 6.39 27.48 23.15
CA LEU A 68 6.44 28.85 23.63
C LEU A 68 5.36 29.01 24.70
N GLU A 69 5.76 29.08 25.96
CA GLU A 69 4.87 29.52 27.04
C GLU A 69 4.48 30.97 26.74
N GLY A 70 3.18 31.21 26.54
CA GLY A 70 2.67 32.55 26.34
C GLY A 70 2.92 33.38 27.60
N ASP A 71 3.55 34.54 27.43
CA ASP A 71 3.64 35.61 28.42
C ASP A 71 2.22 36.14 28.74
N GLU A 72 1.47 35.41 29.56
CA GLU A 72 0.46 36.03 30.39
C GLU A 72 1.15 36.48 31.68
N LYS A 73 1.50 37.77 31.78
CA LYS A 73 1.27 38.66 32.95
C LYS A 73 2.09 39.95 32.81
N ALA A 74 1.44 41.01 32.33
CA ALA A 74 1.59 42.38 32.87
C ALA A 74 0.66 43.37 32.12
N LYS A 75 -0.64 43.28 32.37
CA LYS A 75 -1.53 44.45 32.27
C LYS A 75 -2.05 44.77 33.67
N GLU A 76 -1.26 45.50 34.44
CA GLU A 76 -1.75 46.29 35.57
C GLU A 76 -1.51 47.79 35.30
N LYS A 77 -2.62 48.47 35.02
CA LYS A 77 -3.08 49.80 35.53
C LYS A 77 -1.97 50.74 36.06
N HIS A 78 -1.87 52.04 35.77
CA HIS A 78 -2.71 53.09 35.16
C HIS A 78 -1.78 54.31 34.92
N PRO A 79 -2.06 55.23 33.97
CA PRO A 79 -1.38 56.52 33.88
C PRO A 79 -2.07 57.60 34.75
N SER A 80 -1.26 58.61 35.11
CA SER A 80 -1.59 59.90 35.74
C SER A 80 -1.62 59.95 37.27
#